data_AF-A0A3M1R8I6-F1
#
_entry.id   AF-A0A3M1R8I6-F1
#
_cell.length_a   1.000
_cell.length_b   1.000
_cell.length_c   1.000
_cell.angle_alpha   90.00
_cell.angle_beta   90.00
_cell.angle_gamma   90.00
#
_symmetry.space_group_name_H-M   'P 1'
#
loop_
_entity.id
_entity.type
_entity.pdbx_description
1 polymer ?
#
loop_
_entity_poly.entity_id
_entity_poly.type
_entity_poly.pdbx_seq_one_letter_code
_entity_poly.pdbx_strand_id
1 'polypeptide(L)'
;PAPRAWLAQRVIAVPSEAAAWRQLADPATRPGRDAVVVGREGVRAGGPGRVHVVVRRPGEWVLAVEAWRPALLVLDTAPGPLWRVLLDGSPTDQVRANLCLLGVEVPAGSHRVEVRADRRPLAAGIALMLPAAVLTALLAATPIRGRRPPSGGGGPTRRAMGRAR
;
A
#
# COMPACT_ATOMS: atom_id res chain seq x y z
N PRO A 1 26.66 -1.16 3.81
CA PRO A 1 25.25 -1.57 3.51
C PRO A 1 24.47 -1.83 4.81
N ALA A 2 23.27 -1.26 4.94
CA ALA A 2 22.41 -1.53 6.10
C ALA A 2 21.76 -2.93 5.98
N PRO A 3 21.53 -3.64 7.11
CA PRO A 3 20.83 -4.92 7.12
C PRO A 3 19.39 -4.76 6.63
N ARG A 4 18.87 -5.78 5.94
CA ARG A 4 17.49 -5.76 5.41
C ARG A 4 16.41 -6.03 6.47
N ALA A 5 16.79 -6.71 7.54
CA ALA A 5 15.97 -6.87 8.73
C ALA A 5 16.90 -6.91 9.94
N TRP A 6 16.54 -6.23 11.02
CA TRP A 6 17.34 -6.20 12.24
C TRP A 6 16.47 -5.93 13.47
N LEU A 7 16.94 -6.33 14.63
CA LEU A 7 16.39 -5.89 15.91
C LEU A 7 17.05 -4.57 16.30
N ALA A 8 16.24 -3.54 16.53
CA ALA A 8 16.74 -2.25 16.98
C ALA A 8 17.38 -2.41 18.37
N GLN A 9 18.66 -2.03 18.48
CA GLN A 9 19.37 -2.00 19.76
C GLN A 9 18.87 -0.85 20.64
N ARG A 10 18.47 0.25 20.00
CA ARG A 10 17.91 1.42 20.63
C ARG A 10 16.75 1.96 19.81
N VAL A 11 15.63 2.24 20.48
CA VAL A 11 14.47 2.89 19.89
C VAL A 11 14.37 4.31 20.42
N ILE A 12 14.29 5.28 19.53
CA ILE A 12 14.22 6.70 19.83
C ILE A 12 12.82 7.18 19.44
N ALA A 13 11.97 7.38 20.43
CA ALA A 13 10.64 7.94 20.20
C ALA A 13 10.75 9.46 20.01
N VAL A 14 10.08 9.99 19.00
CA VAL A 14 10.06 11.42 18.67
C VAL A 14 8.63 11.90 18.44
N PRO A 15 8.32 13.18 18.72
CA PRO A 15 6.94 13.66 18.69
C PRO A 15 6.38 13.89 17.29
N SER A 16 7.23 14.01 16.26
CA SER A 16 6.80 14.36 14.90
C SER A 16 7.74 13.82 13.82
N GLU A 17 7.27 13.76 12.57
CA GLU A 17 8.09 13.37 11.42
C GLU A 17 9.26 14.33 11.20
N ALA A 18 9.06 15.64 11.40
CA ALA A 18 10.13 16.62 11.33
C ALA A 18 11.21 16.40 12.41
N ALA A 19 10.83 15.93 13.60
CA ALA A 19 11.78 15.53 14.63
C ALA A 19 12.48 14.21 14.25
N ALA A 20 11.77 13.26 13.66
CA ALA A 20 12.38 12.02 13.16
C ALA A 20 13.42 12.27 12.07
N TRP A 21 13.13 13.15 11.10
CA TRP A 21 14.11 13.54 10.08
C TRP A 21 15.38 14.12 10.69
N ARG A 22 15.25 15.04 11.66
CA ARG A 22 16.41 15.59 12.38
C ARG A 22 17.16 14.52 13.16
N GLN A 23 16.46 13.62 13.84
CA GLN A 23 17.07 12.53 14.59
C GLN A 23 17.82 11.55 13.68
N LEU A 24 17.29 11.24 12.50
CA LEU A 24 17.94 10.36 11.53
C LEU A 24 19.17 11.02 10.88
N ALA A 25 19.20 12.34 10.79
CA ALA A 25 20.37 13.10 10.32
C ALA A 25 21.47 13.26 11.39
N ASP A 26 21.15 13.03 12.65
CA ASP A 26 22.12 13.09 13.76
C ASP A 26 23.15 11.95 13.64
N PRO A 27 24.47 12.25 13.59
CA PRO A 27 25.52 11.24 13.58
C PRO A 27 25.50 10.25 14.76
N ALA A 28 24.86 10.62 15.87
CA ALA A 28 24.67 9.73 17.02
C ALA A 28 23.68 8.58 16.75
N THR A 29 22.80 8.73 15.74
CA THR A 29 21.87 7.71 15.29
C THR A 29 22.56 6.78 14.29
N ARG A 30 22.69 5.50 14.67
CA ARG A 30 23.40 4.50 13.86
C ARG A 30 22.44 3.75 12.93
N PRO A 31 22.54 3.91 11.59
CA PRO A 31 21.67 3.19 10.66
C PRO A 31 21.84 1.67 10.78
N GLY A 32 20.73 0.93 10.74
CA GLY A 32 20.73 -0.53 10.88
C GLY A 32 21.01 -1.05 12.29
N ARG A 33 21.11 -0.16 13.28
CA ARG A 33 21.19 -0.50 14.71
C ARG A 33 20.11 0.21 15.51
N ASP A 34 19.91 1.49 15.23
CA ASP A 34 18.90 2.30 15.90
C ASP A 34 17.63 2.39 15.06
N ALA A 35 16.51 2.64 15.72
CA ALA A 35 15.23 2.91 15.09
C ALA A 35 14.60 4.17 15.70
N VAL A 36 14.10 5.06 14.84
CA VAL A 36 13.37 6.27 15.23
C VAL A 36 11.88 6.04 14.97
N VAL A 37 11.04 6.27 15.97
CA VAL A 37 9.58 6.04 15.87
C VAL A 37 8.83 7.32 16.21
N VAL A 38 7.86 7.68 15.36
CA VAL A 38 7.05 8.90 15.54
C VAL A 38 5.82 8.61 16.38
N GLY A 39 5.54 9.44 17.39
CA GLY A 39 4.23 9.53 18.06
C GLY A 39 3.83 8.36 18.96
N ARG A 40 4.70 7.36 19.17
CA ARG A 40 4.46 6.28 20.14
C ARG A 40 5.36 6.46 21.35
N GLU A 41 4.83 7.10 22.39
CA GLU A 41 5.38 6.96 23.74
C GLU A 41 5.23 5.50 24.18
N GLY A 42 6.32 4.86 24.61
CA GLY A 42 6.25 3.51 25.16
C GLY A 42 6.55 2.34 24.21
N VAL A 43 7.13 2.56 23.02
CA VAL A 43 7.85 1.48 22.31
C VAL A 43 9.07 1.08 23.13
N ARG A 44 8.86 0.23 24.13
CA ARG A 44 9.86 -0.24 25.09
C ARG A 44 10.58 -1.44 24.50
N ALA A 45 11.37 -1.20 23.46
CA ALA A 45 11.85 -2.30 22.65
C ALA A 45 13.25 -2.04 22.09
N GLY A 46 14.26 -2.03 22.97
CA GLY A 46 15.67 -1.94 22.59
C GLY A 46 16.43 -3.12 23.18
N GLY A 47 16.95 -3.99 22.32
CA GLY A 47 17.62 -5.20 22.80
C GLY A 47 18.36 -5.96 21.71
N PRO A 48 19.55 -6.49 22.01
CA PRO A 48 20.22 -7.42 21.12
C PRO A 48 19.42 -8.71 20.94
N GLY A 49 19.67 -9.38 19.82
CA GLY A 49 19.07 -10.64 19.46
C GLY A 49 19.52 -11.08 18.08
N ARG A 50 18.91 -12.13 17.55
CA ARG A 50 19.19 -12.67 16.23
C ARG A 50 17.96 -12.59 15.34
N VAL A 51 18.20 -12.29 14.08
CA VAL A 51 17.18 -12.31 13.02
C VAL A 51 17.70 -13.20 11.91
N HIS A 52 16.91 -14.21 11.56
CA HIS A 52 17.18 -15.07 10.43
C HIS A 52 16.03 -14.96 9.42
N VAL A 53 16.34 -14.53 8.20
CA VAL A 53 15.36 -14.42 7.13
C VAL A 53 15.17 -15.81 6.52
N VAL A 54 14.03 -16.43 6.81
CA VAL A 54 13.68 -17.79 6.35
C VAL A 54 13.17 -17.75 4.91
N VAL A 55 12.27 -16.80 4.61
CA VAL A 55 11.71 -16.61 3.26
C VAL A 55 11.73 -15.13 2.92
N ARG A 56 12.14 -14.84 1.69
CA ARG A 56 12.06 -13.50 1.12
C ARG A 56 11.72 -13.56 -0.35
N ARG A 57 10.52 -13.12 -0.69
CA ARG A 57 10.04 -13.03 -2.07
C ARG A 57 9.03 -11.89 -2.21
N PRO A 58 8.66 -11.47 -3.43
CA PRO A 58 7.69 -10.41 -3.61
C PRO A 58 6.38 -10.67 -2.85
N GLY A 59 6.02 -9.77 -1.96
CA GLY A 59 4.80 -9.86 -1.14
C GLY A 59 4.86 -10.85 0.02
N GLU A 60 6.02 -11.43 0.35
CA GLU A 60 6.15 -12.32 1.51
C GLU A 60 7.55 -12.27 2.15
N TRP A 61 7.54 -12.09 3.46
CA TRP A 61 8.67 -12.23 4.35
C TRP A 61 8.33 -13.19 5.47
N VAL A 62 9.24 -14.09 5.79
CA VAL A 62 9.19 -14.94 6.98
C VAL A 62 10.52 -14.82 7.68
N LEU A 63 10.49 -14.45 8.96
CA LEU A 63 11.67 -14.27 9.79
C LEU A 63 11.55 -15.14 11.04
N ALA A 64 12.62 -15.82 11.38
CA ALA A 64 12.82 -16.39 12.72
C ALA A 64 13.60 -15.37 13.54
N VAL A 65 13.04 -14.97 14.66
CA VAL A 65 13.57 -13.90 15.52
C VAL A 65 13.83 -14.50 16.90
N GLU A 66 15.01 -14.23 17.45
CA GLU A 66 15.35 -14.56 18.83
C GLU A 66 15.72 -13.26 19.52
N ALA A 67 14.78 -12.71 20.29
CA ALA A 67 14.95 -11.45 21.00
C ALA A 67 15.26 -11.73 22.47
N TRP A 68 16.38 -11.23 22.99
CA TRP A 68 16.75 -11.49 24.40
C TRP A 68 15.94 -10.63 25.38
N ARG A 69 15.33 -9.56 24.87
CA ARG A 69 14.44 -8.63 25.57
C ARG A 69 13.36 -8.20 24.58
N PRO A 70 12.24 -7.61 25.03
CA PRO A 70 11.31 -6.96 24.10
C PRO A 70 12.07 -6.00 23.18
N ALA A 71 11.86 -6.12 21.87
CA ALA A 71 12.65 -5.44 20.85
C ALA A 71 11.80 -5.08 19.63
N LEU A 72 12.18 -4.01 18.94
CA LEU A 72 11.55 -3.62 17.69
C LEU A 72 12.30 -4.28 16.53
N LEU A 73 11.65 -5.23 15.85
CA LEU A 73 12.13 -5.74 14.57
C LEU A 73 11.83 -4.70 13.49
N VAL A 74 12.84 -4.29 12.73
CA VAL A 74 12.72 -3.36 11.61
C VAL A 74 13.05 -4.08 10.31
N LEU A 75 12.23 -3.86 9.28
CA LEU A 75 12.37 -4.45 7.95
C LEU A 75 12.54 -3.36 6.90
N ASP A 76 13.30 -3.64 5.83
CA ASP A 76 13.53 -2.74 4.68
C ASP A 76 12.31 -2.57 3.75
N THR A 77 11.10 -2.64 4.31
CA THR A 77 9.83 -2.52 3.58
C THR A 77 8.95 -1.44 4.19
N ALA A 78 8.11 -0.80 3.37
CA ALA A 78 7.24 0.26 3.84
C ALA A 78 6.00 -0.30 4.55
N PRO A 79 5.58 0.28 5.69
CA PRO A 79 4.34 -0.10 6.36
C PRO A 79 3.13 0.34 5.52
N GLY A 80 2.01 -0.38 5.64
CA GLY A 80 0.80 -0.02 4.91
C GLY A 80 -0.36 -1.00 5.10
N PRO A 81 -1.58 -0.59 4.69
CA PRO A 81 -2.81 -1.36 4.91
C PRO A 81 -2.86 -2.66 4.10
N LEU A 82 -2.07 -2.76 3.03
CA LEU A 82 -1.96 -3.97 2.22
C LEU A 82 -1.02 -5.01 2.83
N TRP A 83 -0.30 -4.68 3.90
CA TRP A 83 0.53 -5.64 4.61
C TRP A 83 -0.22 -6.24 5.80
N ARG A 84 -0.25 -7.56 5.87
CA ARG A 84 -0.61 -8.30 7.08
C ARG A 84 0.64 -8.76 7.78
N VAL A 85 0.80 -8.35 9.03
CA VAL A 85 1.89 -8.79 9.91
C VAL A 85 1.33 -9.77 10.92
N LEU A 86 2.00 -10.91 11.05
CA LEU A 86 1.67 -11.95 12.00
C LEU A 86 2.89 -12.20 12.89
N LEU A 87 2.66 -12.26 14.20
CA LEU A 87 3.61 -12.73 15.20
C LEU A 87 3.09 -14.07 15.73
N ASP A 88 3.85 -15.14 15.51
CA ASP A 88 3.47 -16.50 15.89
C ASP A 88 2.07 -16.90 15.40
N GLY A 89 1.73 -16.46 14.18
CA GLY A 89 0.44 -16.71 13.54
C GLY A 89 -0.70 -15.77 13.97
N SER A 90 -0.49 -14.90 14.96
CA SER A 90 -1.49 -13.92 15.42
C SER A 90 -1.27 -12.55 14.78
N PRO A 91 -2.32 -11.85 14.31
CA PRO A 91 -2.19 -10.49 13.79
C PRO A 91 -1.55 -9.53 14.79
N THR A 92 -0.63 -8.69 14.32
CA THR A 92 0.03 -7.66 15.14
C THR A 92 0.11 -6.34 14.37
N ASP A 93 0.22 -5.25 15.12
CA ASP A 93 0.29 -3.91 14.56
C ASP A 93 1.64 -3.63 13.89
N GLN A 94 1.58 -2.78 12.87
CA GLN A 94 2.75 -2.20 12.22
C GLN A 94 3.16 -0.92 12.93
N VAL A 95 4.46 -0.79 13.20
CA VAL A 95 5.07 0.44 13.68
C VAL A 95 5.80 1.10 12.51
N ARG A 96 5.64 2.41 12.32
CA ARG A 96 6.44 3.15 11.35
C ARG A 96 7.78 3.54 11.97
N ALA A 97 8.82 2.82 11.59
CA ALA A 97 10.20 3.05 11.99
C ALA A 97 10.96 3.81 10.91
N ASN A 98 11.89 4.68 11.29
CA ASN A 98 12.75 5.45 10.39
C ASN A 98 11.97 6.12 9.24
N LEU A 99 10.77 6.63 9.55
CA LEU A 99 9.81 7.26 8.64
C LEU A 99 9.18 6.36 7.56
N CYS A 100 9.90 5.40 7.01
CA CYS A 100 9.46 4.62 5.86
C CYS A 100 9.64 3.11 6.02
N LEU A 101 10.08 2.63 7.18
CA LEU A 101 10.34 1.22 7.44
C LEU A 101 9.26 0.60 8.32
N LEU A 102 8.97 -0.65 8.06
CA LEU A 102 8.01 -1.45 8.81
C LEU A 102 8.71 -1.99 10.05
N GLY A 103 8.17 -1.61 11.19
CA GLY A 103 8.53 -2.10 12.51
C GLY A 103 7.48 -3.08 13.05
N VAL A 104 7.93 -4.08 13.80
CA VAL A 104 7.09 -5.03 14.53
C VAL A 104 7.64 -5.14 15.95
N GLU A 105 6.79 -4.94 16.96
CA GLU A 105 7.17 -5.18 18.34
C GLU A 105 7.22 -6.69 18.58
N VAL A 106 8.37 -7.18 19.04
CA VAL A 106 8.62 -8.59 19.31
C VAL A 106 8.90 -8.75 20.80
N PRO A 107 8.16 -9.59 21.54
CA PRO A 107 8.46 -9.94 22.93
C PRO A 107 9.84 -10.60 23.08
N ALA A 108 10.29 -10.76 24.32
CA ALA A 108 11.48 -11.59 24.58
C ALA A 108 11.16 -13.06 24.30
N GLY A 109 12.07 -13.76 23.62
CA GLY A 109 11.94 -15.15 23.27
C GLY A 109 12.21 -15.42 21.78
N SER A 110 11.87 -16.64 21.37
CA SER A 110 11.93 -17.07 19.97
C SER A 110 10.56 -16.93 19.33
N HIS A 111 10.50 -16.20 18.23
CA HIS A 111 9.27 -15.85 17.55
C HIS A 111 9.41 -16.02 16.04
N ARG A 112 8.28 -16.30 15.39
CA ARG A 112 8.15 -16.28 13.94
C ARG A 112 7.36 -15.05 13.53
N VAL A 113 7.99 -14.19 12.75
CA VAL A 113 7.35 -13.00 12.18
C VAL A 113 7.09 -13.23 10.69
N GLU A 114 5.84 -13.01 10.28
CA GLU A 114 5.44 -13.13 8.88
C GLU A 114 4.85 -11.81 8.41
N VAL A 115 5.34 -11.31 7.28
CA VAL A 115 4.79 -10.13 6.61
C VAL A 115 4.34 -10.54 5.23
N ARG A 116 3.04 -10.47 4.96
CA ARG A 116 2.45 -10.90 3.69
C ARG A 116 1.57 -9.83 3.08
N ALA A 117 1.62 -9.71 1.76
CA ALA A 117 0.72 -8.84 1.02
C ALA A 117 -0.70 -9.41 1.02
N ASP A 118 -1.68 -8.59 1.41
CA ASP A 118 -3.09 -8.92 1.31
C ASP A 118 -3.57 -8.78 -0.14
N ARG A 119 -3.83 -9.92 -0.78
CA ARG A 119 -4.30 -9.98 -2.17
C ARG A 119 -5.81 -9.86 -2.31
N ARG A 120 -6.57 -9.83 -1.20
CA ARG A 120 -8.05 -9.76 -1.24
C ARG A 120 -8.57 -8.52 -2.01
N PRO A 121 -8.03 -7.30 -1.82
CA PRO A 121 -8.51 -6.12 -2.55
C PRO A 121 -8.28 -6.24 -4.06
N LEU A 122 -7.14 -6.79 -4.47
CA LEU A 122 -6.83 -7.02 -5.88
C LEU A 122 -7.80 -8.05 -6.49
N ALA A 123 -8.03 -9.16 -5.79
CA ALA A 123 -8.98 -10.18 -6.25
C ALA A 123 -10.40 -9.62 -6.40
N ALA A 124 -10.85 -8.79 -5.45
CA ALA A 124 -12.15 -8.12 -5.52
C ALA A 124 -12.23 -7.15 -6.71
N GLY A 125 -11.18 -6.38 -6.97
CA GLY A 125 -11.11 -5.48 -8.13
C GLY A 125 -11.21 -6.22 -9.46
N ILE A 126 -10.46 -7.32 -9.61
CA ILE A 126 -10.53 -8.18 -10.82
C ILE A 126 -11.94 -8.78 -10.97
N ALA A 127 -12.54 -9.26 -9.88
CA ALA A 127 -13.89 -9.81 -9.92
C ALA A 127 -14.95 -8.77 -10.37
N LEU A 128 -14.74 -7.49 -10.09
CA LEU A 128 -15.65 -6.41 -10.49
C LEU A 128 -15.48 -5.97 -11.95
N MET A 129 -14.31 -6.20 -12.56
CA MET A 129 -14.04 -5.74 -13.94
C MET A 129 -14.94 -6.42 -14.98
N LEU A 130 -15.14 -7.74 -14.88
CA LEU A 130 -16.00 -8.50 -15.80
C LEU A 130 -17.44 -7.95 -15.86
N PRO A 131 -18.20 -7.85 -14.75
CA PRO A 131 -19.55 -7.32 -14.79
C PRO A 131 -19.61 -5.84 -15.20
N ALA A 132 -18.61 -5.02 -14.84
CA ALA A 132 -18.54 -3.63 -15.29
C ALA A 132 -18.34 -3.53 -16.81
N ALA A 133 -17.48 -4.37 -17.39
CA ALA A 133 -17.28 -4.45 -18.84
C ALA A 133 -18.54 -4.90 -19.57
N VAL A 134 -19.24 -5.93 -19.05
CA VAL A 134 -20.53 -6.38 -19.59
C VAL A 134 -21.57 -5.26 -19.54
N LEU A 135 -21.71 -4.58 -18.40
CA LEU A 135 -22.65 -3.46 -18.26
C LEU A 135 -22.34 -2.33 -19.26
N THR A 136 -21.06 -2.01 -19.44
CA THR A 136 -20.62 -0.98 -20.38
C THR A 136 -20.95 -1.36 -21.83
N ALA A 137 -20.71 -2.61 -22.21
CA ALA A 137 -21.05 -3.14 -23.53
C ALA A 137 -22.58 -3.13 -23.78
N LEU A 138 -23.37 -3.52 -22.77
CA LEU A 138 -24.84 -3.49 -22.85
C LEU A 138 -25.37 -2.06 -23.04
N LEU A 139 -24.84 -1.09 -22.30
CA LEU A 139 -25.22 0.31 -22.44
C LEU A 139 -24.83 0.87 -23.82
N ALA A 140 -23.64 0.55 -24.32
CA ALA A 140 -23.18 0.97 -25.66
C ALA A 140 -23.98 0.32 -26.81
N ALA A 141 -24.51 -0.88 -26.59
CA ALA A 141 -25.36 -1.58 -27.56
C ALA A 141 -26.81 -1.06 -27.60
N THR A 142 -27.22 -0.22 -26.64
CA THR A 142 -28.53 0.42 -26.71
C THR A 142 -28.52 1.44 -27.85
N PRO A 143 -29.38 1.30 -28.87
CA PRO A 143 -29.39 2.24 -29.99
C PRO A 143 -29.78 3.61 -29.45
N ILE A 144 -28.90 4.61 -29.64
CA ILE A 144 -29.21 6.02 -29.34
C ILE A 144 -30.38 6.42 -30.24
N ARG A 145 -31.59 6.32 -29.70
CA ARG A 145 -32.83 6.59 -30.41
C ARG A 145 -32.98 8.11 -30.55
N GLY A 146 -32.48 8.66 -31.67
CA GLY A 146 -32.69 10.03 -32.12
C GLY A 146 -31.37 10.80 -32.25
N ARG A 147 -30.96 11.26 -33.43
CA ARG A 147 -31.67 12.28 -34.23
C ARG A 147 -31.68 11.89 -35.71
N ARG A 148 -32.89 11.75 -36.29
CA ARG A 148 -33.04 11.80 -37.75
C ARG A 148 -32.66 13.21 -38.22
N PRO A 149 -31.68 13.38 -39.13
CA PRO A 149 -31.49 14.68 -39.78
C PRO A 149 -32.77 15.01 -40.58
N PRO A 150 -33.25 16.27 -40.57
CA PRO A 150 -34.40 16.65 -41.39
C PRO A 150 -34.04 16.46 -42.87
N SER A 151 -34.61 15.42 -43.48
CA SER A 151 -34.56 15.17 -44.91
C SER A 151 -35.27 16.30 -45.65
N GLY A 152 -34.52 16.97 -46.53
CA GLY A 152 -34.97 18.11 -47.31
C GLY A 152 -36.26 17.84 -48.09
N GLY A 153 -37.22 18.75 -47.93
CA GLY A 153 -38.40 18.84 -48.78
C GLY A 153 -38.02 19.41 -50.14
N GLY A 154 -37.77 18.53 -51.11
CA GLY A 154 -37.72 18.89 -52.52
C GLY A 154 -39.07 18.61 -53.18
N GLY A 155 -39.68 19.66 -53.76
CA GLY A 155 -40.57 19.55 -54.92
C GLY A 155 -41.74 20.56 -54.94
N PRO A 156 -42.30 20.95 -56.11
CA PRO A 156 -41.84 20.73 -57.48
C PRO A 156 -41.71 22.02 -58.34
N THR A 157 -40.84 21.93 -59.34
CA THR A 157 -40.80 22.77 -60.55
C THR A 157 -42.03 22.50 -61.43
N ARG A 158 -42.90 23.50 -61.64
CA ARG A 158 -43.59 23.82 -62.93
C ARG A 158 -44.72 24.84 -62.72
N ARG A 159 -44.66 25.98 -63.41
CA ARG A 159 -45.46 26.23 -64.62
C ARG A 159 -45.17 27.62 -65.20
N ALA A 160 -44.92 27.62 -66.50
CA ALA A 160 -45.00 28.80 -67.35
C ALA A 160 -46.45 29.25 -67.53
N MET A 161 -46.67 30.55 -67.50
CA MET A 161 -47.76 31.37 -68.07
C MET A 161 -47.33 32.81 -67.75
N GLY A 162 -47.26 33.79 -68.64
CA GLY A 162 -48.05 34.08 -69.82
C GLY A 162 -48.44 35.56 -69.72
N ARG A 163 -47.93 36.39 -70.65
CA ARG A 163 -48.31 37.76 -71.05
C ARG A 163 -49.30 38.57 -70.17
N ALA A 164 -48.92 39.81 -69.86
CA ALA A 164 -49.73 41.04 -70.02
C ALA A 164 -48.80 42.26 -69.87
N ARG A 165 -48.50 42.96 -70.98
CA ARG A 165 -48.93 44.33 -71.35
C ARG A 165 -47.86 45.38 -71.06
#